data_AF-A0A7L2AXX7-F1
#
_entry.id   AF-A0A7L2AXX7-F1
#
_cell.length_a   1.000
_cell.length_b   1.000
_cell.length_c   1.000
_cell.angle_alpha   90.00
_cell.angle_beta   90.00
_cell.angle_gamma   90.00
#
_symmetry.space_group_name_H-M   'P 1'
#
loop_
_entity.id
_entity.type
_entity.pdbx_description
1 polymer ?
#
loop_
_entity_poly.entity_id
_entity_poly.type
_entity_poly.pdbx_seq_one_letter_code
_entity_poly.pdbx_strand_id
1 'polypeptide(L)'
;VSLSLWMKHVAEDKLQSFIEVFLVQQFEAKNCTKNLDICKCVLQGLVQAMKLPNPSQNCWSFLCQSVEKIFELLPNEIKRGELEMYIDVAKCISEMADSEIDRIVQISKNNEEKATFTTVYLISQGRLPLLKLSAVIETLPGYHQKENILWMLLHCFYHARIVSYENTGKVR
;
A
#
# COMPACT_ATOMS: atom_id res chain seq x y z
N VAL A 1 -7.46 -24.48 -13.05
CA VAL A 1 -6.79 -23.50 -13.93
C VAL A 1 -6.45 -22.27 -13.10
N SER A 2 -5.20 -21.81 -13.05
CA SER A 2 -4.81 -20.65 -12.21
C SER A 2 -5.02 -19.33 -12.94
N LEU A 3 -5.28 -18.25 -12.19
CA LEU A 3 -5.37 -16.88 -12.70
C LEU A 3 -4.12 -16.49 -13.50
N SER A 4 -2.93 -16.86 -12.99
CA SER A 4 -1.65 -16.64 -13.67
C SER A 4 -1.56 -17.29 -15.05
N LEU A 5 -2.21 -18.44 -15.26
CA LEU A 5 -2.24 -19.11 -16.56
C LEU A 5 -3.19 -18.39 -17.54
N TRP A 6 -4.32 -17.89 -17.05
CA TRP A 6 -5.27 -17.09 -17.84
C TRP A 6 -4.68 -15.75 -18.26
N MET A 7 -3.97 -15.06 -17.37
CA MET A 7 -3.36 -13.76 -17.66
C MET A 7 -2.36 -13.82 -18.82
N LYS A 8 -1.71 -14.95 -19.06
CA LYS A 8 -0.83 -15.16 -20.24
C LYS A 8 -1.57 -15.08 -21.58
N HIS A 9 -2.89 -15.27 -21.58
CA HIS A 9 -3.73 -15.28 -22.78
C HIS A 9 -4.49 -13.95 -22.98
N VAL A 10 -4.38 -13.01 -22.04
CA VAL A 10 -4.97 -11.68 -22.17
C VAL A 10 -4.00 -10.79 -22.93
N ALA A 11 -4.48 -10.17 -24.01
CA ALA A 11 -3.68 -9.21 -24.77
C ALA A 11 -3.29 -8.02 -23.89
N GLU A 12 -2.04 -7.58 -24.00
CA GLU A 12 -1.44 -6.58 -23.12
C GLU A 12 -2.18 -5.23 -23.16
N ASP A 13 -2.62 -4.81 -24.35
CA ASP A 13 -3.43 -3.60 -24.56
C ASP A 13 -4.78 -3.66 -23.83
N LYS A 14 -5.39 -4.84 -23.77
CA LYS A 14 -6.66 -5.05 -23.08
C LYS A 14 -6.49 -5.07 -21.57
N LEU A 15 -5.41 -5.67 -21.09
CA LEU A 15 -5.08 -5.67 -19.67
C LEU A 15 -4.77 -4.25 -19.18
N GLN A 16 -3.95 -3.52 -19.92
CA GLN A 16 -3.63 -2.13 -19.63
C GLN A 16 -4.89 -1.25 -19.62
N SER A 17 -5.72 -1.35 -20.65
CA SER A 17 -6.98 -0.59 -20.71
C SER A 17 -7.92 -0.93 -19.55
N PHE A 18 -8.06 -2.20 -19.19
CA PHE A 18 -8.88 -2.59 -18.03
C PHE A 18 -8.33 -2.03 -16.72
N ILE A 19 -7.03 -2.12 -16.51
CA ILE A 19 -6.37 -1.65 -15.29
C ILE A 19 -6.47 -0.12 -15.18
N GLU A 20 -6.07 0.61 -16.21
CA GLU A 20 -6.03 2.07 -16.19
C GLU A 20 -7.42 2.71 -16.22
N VAL A 21 -8.34 2.17 -17.03
CA VAL A 21 -9.67 2.74 -17.23
C VAL A 21 -10.66 2.22 -16.20
N PHE A 22 -10.64 0.93 -15.84
CA PHE A 22 -11.68 0.40 -14.97
C PHE A 22 -11.29 0.38 -13.49
N LEU A 23 -10.07 -0.04 -13.15
CA LEU A 23 -9.66 -0.19 -11.75
C LEU A 23 -9.37 1.16 -11.11
N VAL A 24 -8.52 1.98 -11.74
CA VAL A 24 -8.08 3.26 -11.17
C VAL A 24 -9.23 4.26 -11.07
N GLN A 25 -10.17 4.27 -12.03
CA GLN A 25 -11.33 5.17 -11.99
C GLN A 25 -12.23 4.97 -10.77
N GLN A 26 -12.22 3.78 -10.15
CA GLN A 26 -12.97 3.55 -8.90
C GLN A 26 -12.42 4.40 -7.75
N PHE A 27 -11.13 4.74 -7.78
CA PHE A 27 -10.44 5.49 -6.73
C PHE A 27 -10.44 7.00 -6.96
N GLU A 28 -10.95 7.48 -8.09
CA GLU A 28 -11.17 8.91 -8.29
C GLU A 28 -12.11 9.45 -7.19
N ALA A 29 -11.82 10.65 -6.68
CA ALA A 29 -12.42 11.19 -5.46
C ALA A 29 -13.96 11.17 -5.43
N LYS A 30 -14.62 11.27 -6.59
CA LYS A 30 -16.08 11.23 -6.73
C LYS A 30 -16.68 9.82 -6.63
N ASN A 31 -15.89 8.79 -6.89
CA ASN A 31 -16.32 7.39 -6.99
C ASN A 31 -15.92 6.59 -5.74
N CYS A 32 -14.72 6.85 -5.20
CA CYS A 32 -14.16 6.12 -4.06
C CYS A 32 -15.07 6.15 -2.82
N THR A 33 -15.66 7.32 -2.52
CA THR A 33 -16.58 7.48 -1.38
C THR A 33 -17.97 6.91 -1.62
N LYS A 34 -18.36 6.66 -2.87
CA LYS A 34 -19.69 6.14 -3.24
C LYS A 34 -19.71 4.61 -3.34
N ASN A 35 -18.59 4.00 -3.71
CA ASN A 35 -18.48 2.58 -4.04
C ASN A 35 -17.34 1.89 -3.28
N LEU A 36 -17.28 2.08 -1.95
CA LEU A 36 -16.23 1.51 -1.10
C LEU A 36 -16.10 -0.02 -1.25
N ASP A 37 -17.21 -0.75 -1.43
CA ASP A 37 -17.19 -2.20 -1.62
C ASP A 37 -16.46 -2.61 -2.92
N ILE A 38 -16.64 -1.84 -3.99
CA ILE A 38 -15.96 -2.08 -5.27
C ILE A 38 -14.47 -1.80 -5.10
N CYS A 39 -14.09 -0.69 -4.46
CA CYS A 39 -12.70 -0.36 -4.15
C CYS A 39 -12.02 -1.49 -3.35
N LYS A 40 -12.71 -2.04 -2.34
CA LYS A 40 -12.21 -3.18 -1.56
C LYS A 40 -12.01 -4.42 -2.42
N CYS A 41 -13.00 -4.81 -3.23
CA CYS A 41 -12.88 -5.95 -4.13
C CYS A 41 -11.70 -5.80 -5.11
N VAL A 42 -11.52 -4.60 -5.67
CA VAL A 42 -10.38 -4.28 -6.56
C VAL A 42 -9.06 -4.43 -5.84
N LEU A 43 -8.91 -3.84 -4.65
CA LEU A 43 -7.68 -3.93 -3.86
C LEU A 43 -7.36 -5.37 -3.47
N GLN A 44 -8.35 -6.15 -3.04
CA GLN A 44 -8.17 -7.56 -2.73
C GLN A 44 -7.69 -8.34 -3.95
N GLY A 45 -8.25 -8.08 -5.13
CA GLY A 45 -7.77 -8.65 -6.40
C GLY A 45 -6.31 -8.29 -6.67
N LEU A 46 -5.92 -7.02 -6.49
CA LEU A 46 -4.54 -6.57 -6.65
C LEU A 46 -3.60 -7.23 -5.63
N VAL A 47 -4.00 -7.36 -4.36
CA VAL A 47 -3.22 -8.05 -3.32
C VAL A 47 -2.92 -9.49 -3.74
N GLN A 48 -3.89 -10.19 -4.33
CA GLN A 48 -3.68 -11.55 -4.82
C GLN A 48 -2.79 -11.58 -6.07
N ALA A 49 -2.96 -10.64 -6.99
CA ALA A 49 -2.17 -10.55 -8.21
C ALA A 49 -0.69 -10.27 -7.91
N MET A 50 -0.40 -9.36 -6.97
CA MET A 50 0.96 -8.98 -6.57
C MET A 50 1.73 -10.14 -5.91
N LYS A 51 1.03 -11.13 -5.37
CA LYS A 51 1.62 -12.33 -4.74
C LYS A 51 1.90 -13.48 -5.71
N LEU A 52 1.51 -13.33 -6.98
CA LEU A 52 1.72 -14.40 -7.95
C LEU A 52 3.23 -14.60 -8.20
N PRO A 53 3.73 -15.84 -8.19
CA PRO A 53 5.13 -16.09 -8.46
C PRO A 53 5.45 -15.87 -9.95
N ASN A 54 6.57 -15.21 -10.23
CA ASN A 54 7.12 -15.00 -11.57
C ASN A 54 6.15 -14.38 -12.59
N PRO A 55 5.55 -13.20 -12.30
CA PRO A 55 4.78 -12.46 -13.30
C PRO A 55 5.69 -12.03 -14.46
N SER A 56 5.13 -11.82 -15.65
CA SER A 56 5.90 -11.20 -16.74
C SER A 56 6.28 -9.77 -16.36
N GLN A 57 7.46 -9.30 -16.81
CA GLN A 57 7.98 -7.97 -16.43
C GLN A 57 6.99 -6.84 -16.73
N ASN A 58 6.33 -6.88 -17.89
CA ASN A 58 5.35 -5.86 -18.27
C ASN A 58 4.12 -5.90 -17.35
N CYS A 59 3.58 -7.09 -17.07
CA CYS A 59 2.45 -7.25 -16.17
C CYS A 59 2.79 -6.75 -14.75
N TRP A 60 3.99 -7.07 -14.26
CA TRP A 60 4.47 -6.57 -12.98
C TRP A 60 4.54 -5.04 -12.95
N SER A 61 5.12 -4.44 -13.99
CA SER A 61 5.21 -2.97 -14.11
C SER A 61 3.83 -2.31 -14.08
N PHE A 62 2.84 -2.85 -14.79
CA PHE A 62 1.48 -2.34 -14.76
C PHE A 62 0.83 -2.46 -13.39
N LEU A 63 1.01 -3.58 -12.68
CA LEU A 63 0.48 -3.76 -11.34
C LEU A 63 1.10 -2.76 -10.36
N CYS A 64 2.43 -2.58 -10.39
CA CYS A 64 3.12 -1.59 -9.56
C CYS A 64 2.62 -0.16 -9.82
N GLN A 65 2.56 0.25 -11.09
CA GLN A 65 2.07 1.58 -11.49
C GLN A 65 0.62 1.82 -11.04
N SER A 66 -0.21 0.77 -11.07
CA SER A 66 -1.61 0.87 -10.68
C SER A 66 -1.76 1.04 -9.17
N VAL A 67 -1.00 0.27 -8.39
CA VAL A 67 -0.99 0.39 -6.93
C VAL A 67 -0.47 1.77 -6.51
N GLU A 68 0.59 2.26 -7.15
CA GLU A 68 1.11 3.61 -6.93
C GLU A 68 0.04 4.68 -7.22
N LYS A 69 -0.61 4.61 -8.38
CA LYS A 69 -1.67 5.56 -8.76
C LYS A 69 -2.87 5.49 -7.82
N ILE A 70 -3.26 4.30 -7.35
CA ILE A 70 -4.31 4.15 -6.34
C ILE A 70 -3.87 4.80 -5.02
N PHE A 71 -2.63 4.56 -4.57
CA PHE A 71 -2.11 5.19 -3.37
C PHE A 71 -2.11 6.72 -3.46
N GLU A 72 -1.74 7.29 -4.61
CA GLU A 72 -1.83 8.73 -4.87
C GLU A 72 -3.26 9.26 -4.74
N LEU A 73 -4.24 8.54 -5.29
CA LEU A 73 -5.65 8.92 -5.29
C LEU A 73 -6.33 8.77 -3.92
N LEU A 74 -5.84 7.88 -3.05
CA LEU A 74 -6.41 7.72 -1.71
C LEU A 74 -6.34 9.03 -0.91
N PRO A 75 -7.37 9.35 -0.09
CA PRO A 75 -7.34 10.51 0.79
C PRO A 75 -6.12 10.48 1.72
N ASN A 76 -5.55 11.64 2.02
CA ASN A 76 -4.50 11.72 3.03
C ASN A 76 -5.05 11.35 4.41
N GLU A 77 -6.19 11.94 4.79
CA GLU A 77 -6.85 11.70 6.08
C GLU A 77 -7.49 10.32 6.13
N ILE A 78 -7.11 9.50 7.12
CA ILE A 78 -7.59 8.13 7.26
C ILE A 78 -8.81 8.11 8.16
N LYS A 79 -9.96 7.75 7.58
CA LYS A 79 -11.18 7.51 8.36
C LYS A 79 -11.20 6.10 8.91
N ARG A 80 -11.74 5.93 10.13
CA ARG A 80 -11.82 4.63 10.83
C ARG A 80 -12.47 3.52 9.97
N GLY A 81 -13.50 3.84 9.21
CA GLY A 81 -14.21 2.87 8.35
C GLY A 81 -13.48 2.52 7.05
N GLU A 82 -12.40 3.22 6.72
CA GLU A 82 -11.68 3.13 5.45
C GLU A 82 -10.28 2.51 5.63
N LEU A 83 -9.91 2.18 6.87
CA LEU A 83 -8.58 1.66 7.25
C LEU A 83 -8.17 0.41 6.43
N GLU A 84 -9.12 -0.47 6.14
CA GLU A 84 -8.88 -1.70 5.36
C GLU A 84 -8.28 -1.41 3.98
N MET A 85 -8.68 -0.30 3.33
CA MET A 85 -8.15 0.06 2.02
C MET A 85 -6.66 0.42 2.09
N TYR A 86 -6.27 1.17 3.12
CA TYR A 86 -4.85 1.52 3.34
C TYR A 86 -4.03 0.28 3.68
N ILE A 87 -4.58 -0.66 4.46
CA ILE A 87 -3.94 -1.94 4.76
C ILE A 87 -3.72 -2.74 3.46
N ASP A 88 -4.73 -2.84 2.60
CA ASP A 88 -4.61 -3.63 1.37
C ASP A 88 -3.67 -2.98 0.34
N VAL A 89 -3.65 -1.65 0.23
CA VAL A 89 -2.63 -0.94 -0.55
C VAL A 89 -1.24 -1.17 0.03
N ALA A 90 -1.07 -1.10 1.36
CA ALA A 90 0.22 -1.35 1.99
C ALA A 90 0.71 -2.79 1.78
N LYS A 91 -0.20 -3.79 1.74
CA LYS A 91 0.14 -5.17 1.34
C LYS A 91 0.64 -5.24 -0.10
N CYS A 92 -0.02 -4.56 -1.03
CA CYS A 92 0.46 -4.50 -2.42
C CYS A 92 1.85 -3.86 -2.52
N ILE A 93 2.07 -2.72 -1.84
CA ILE A 93 3.37 -2.04 -1.80
C ILE A 93 4.44 -2.96 -1.19
N SER A 94 4.09 -3.79 -0.21
CA SER A 94 5.06 -4.68 0.44
C SER A 94 5.68 -5.73 -0.49
N GLU A 95 5.02 -6.05 -1.61
CA GLU A 95 5.53 -6.98 -2.62
C GLU A 95 6.50 -6.31 -3.61
N MET A 96 6.63 -4.98 -3.60
CA MET A 96 7.48 -4.21 -4.53
C MET A 96 8.97 -4.20 -4.12
N ALA A 97 9.84 -3.75 -5.02
CA ALA A 97 11.26 -3.56 -4.71
C ALA A 97 11.47 -2.39 -3.72
N ASP A 98 12.54 -2.44 -2.93
CA ASP A 98 12.83 -1.43 -1.89
C ASP A 98 12.86 0.00 -2.44
N SER A 99 13.42 0.20 -3.64
CA SER A 99 13.45 1.50 -4.30
C SER A 99 12.07 2.03 -4.68
N GLU A 100 11.14 1.13 -5.03
CA GLU A 100 9.76 1.50 -5.36
C GLU A 100 9.01 1.86 -4.08
N ILE A 101 9.15 1.04 -3.03
CA ILE A 101 8.55 1.31 -1.72
C ILE A 101 8.99 2.69 -1.23
N ASP A 102 10.29 2.97 -1.24
CA ASP A 102 10.86 4.21 -0.70
C ASP A 102 10.39 5.46 -1.44
N ARG A 103 10.21 5.35 -2.75
CA ARG A 103 9.64 6.41 -3.56
C ARG A 103 8.15 6.64 -3.25
N ILE A 104 7.37 5.58 -3.13
CA ILE A 104 5.91 5.66 -2.95
C ILE A 104 5.56 6.16 -1.54
N VAL A 105 6.21 5.63 -0.50
CA VAL A 105 5.88 5.95 0.90
C VAL A 105 6.61 7.17 1.44
N GLN A 106 7.29 7.92 0.57
CA GLN A 106 7.98 9.15 0.95
C GLN A 106 6.99 10.15 1.56
N ILE A 107 7.27 10.54 2.81
CA ILE A 107 6.43 11.48 3.56
C ILE A 107 6.66 12.89 3.01
N SER A 108 5.57 13.54 2.60
CA SER A 108 5.52 14.90 2.09
C SER A 108 4.30 15.62 2.64
N LYS A 109 4.27 16.96 2.54
CA LYS A 109 3.19 17.79 3.09
C LYS A 109 1.77 17.42 2.62
N ASN A 110 1.65 16.78 1.46
CA ASN A 110 0.35 16.47 0.85
C ASN A 110 -0.15 15.05 1.17
N ASN A 111 0.70 14.19 1.74
CA ASN A 111 0.40 12.77 2.01
C ASN A 111 0.85 12.31 3.41
N GLU A 112 1.05 13.25 4.34
CA GLU A 112 1.67 13.01 5.65
C GLU A 112 1.06 11.83 6.41
N GLU A 113 -0.28 11.75 6.49
CA GLU A 113 -0.97 10.74 7.29
C GLU A 113 -0.98 9.38 6.60
N LYS A 114 -1.36 9.31 5.32
CA LYS A 114 -1.37 8.03 4.58
C LYS A 114 0.03 7.44 4.36
N ALA A 115 1.03 8.29 4.13
CA ALA A 115 2.43 7.86 3.99
C ALA A 115 3.01 7.41 5.33
N THR A 116 2.71 8.13 6.42
CA THR A 116 3.08 7.71 7.78
C THR A 116 2.46 6.37 8.11
N PHE A 117 1.14 6.21 7.91
CA PHE A 117 0.44 4.95 8.16
C PHE A 117 1.07 3.78 7.40
N THR A 118 1.29 3.97 6.10
CA THR A 118 1.87 2.92 5.24
C THR A 118 3.28 2.57 5.67
N THR A 119 4.11 3.57 5.99
CA THR A 119 5.47 3.37 6.49
C THR A 119 5.47 2.56 7.78
N VAL A 120 4.68 2.97 8.79
CA VAL A 120 4.65 2.27 10.08
C VAL A 120 4.03 0.87 9.96
N TYR A 121 3.05 0.69 9.06
CA TYR A 121 2.50 -0.63 8.76
C TYR A 121 3.58 -1.55 8.19
N LEU A 122 4.32 -1.11 7.18
CA LEU A 122 5.40 -1.91 6.57
C LEU A 122 6.52 -2.24 7.57
N ILE A 123 6.85 -1.31 8.47
CA ILE A 123 7.79 -1.55 9.57
C ILE A 123 7.25 -2.62 10.53
N SER A 124 5.96 -2.52 10.90
CA SER A 124 5.31 -3.48 11.80
C SER A 124 5.27 -4.91 11.26
N GLN A 125 5.26 -5.06 9.93
CA GLN A 125 5.30 -6.34 9.23
C GLN A 125 6.74 -6.82 8.95
N GLY A 126 7.77 -6.06 9.32
CA GLY A 126 9.17 -6.38 9.07
C GLY A 126 9.62 -6.20 7.61
N ARG A 127 8.80 -5.53 6.78
CA ARG A 127 9.16 -5.24 5.39
C ARG A 127 10.15 -4.06 5.29
N LEU A 128 10.06 -3.11 6.21
CA LEU A 128 10.97 -1.98 6.34
C LEU A 128 11.71 -2.01 7.69
N PRO A 129 12.95 -1.52 7.76
CA PRO A 129 13.72 -1.50 9.01
C PRO A 129 13.13 -0.47 9.99
N LEU A 130 13.24 -0.78 11.29
CA LEU A 130 12.82 0.11 12.38
C LEU A 130 13.49 1.50 12.33
N LEU A 131 14.68 1.60 11.73
CA LEU A 131 15.39 2.87 11.56
C LEU A 131 14.55 3.91 10.80
N LYS A 132 13.66 3.49 9.89
CA LYS A 132 12.77 4.40 9.14
C LYS A 132 11.72 5.10 10.01
N LEU A 133 11.57 4.71 11.28
CA LEU A 133 10.75 5.45 12.25
C LEU A 133 11.31 6.84 12.55
N SER A 134 12.61 7.09 12.38
CA SER A 134 13.18 8.43 12.61
C SER A 134 12.55 9.46 11.67
N ALA A 135 12.37 9.09 10.39
CA ALA A 135 11.71 9.95 9.39
C ALA A 135 10.25 10.26 9.77
N VAL A 136 9.52 9.29 10.35
CA VAL A 136 8.16 9.52 10.88
C VAL A 136 8.20 10.50 12.05
N ILE A 137 9.11 10.32 12.99
CA ILE A 137 9.25 11.17 14.18
C ILE A 137 9.63 12.61 13.80
N GLU A 138 10.50 12.79 12.80
CA GLU A 138 10.92 14.10 12.28
C GLU A 138 9.76 14.90 11.67
N THR A 139 8.69 14.22 11.24
CA THR A 139 7.50 14.87 10.65
C THR A 139 6.48 15.34 11.69
N LEU A 140 6.57 14.87 12.94
CA LEU A 140 5.65 15.20 14.03
C LEU A 140 5.49 16.70 14.35
N PRO A 141 6.54 17.55 14.28
CA PRO A 141 6.39 18.97 14.58
C PRO A 141 5.47 19.71 13.61
N GLY A 142 5.37 19.24 12.36
CA GLY A 142 4.56 19.85 11.30
C GLY A 142 3.11 19.35 11.25
N TYR A 143 2.82 18.19 11.85
CA TYR A 143 1.52 17.54 11.75
C TYR A 143 0.51 18.07 12.77
N HIS A 144 -0.69 18.43 12.31
CA HIS A 144 -1.73 19.04 13.14
C HIS A 144 -2.45 18.05 14.06
N GLN A 145 -2.55 16.76 13.71
CA GLN A 145 -3.32 15.74 14.45
C GLN A 145 -2.40 14.72 15.14
N LYS A 146 -1.53 15.18 16.04
CA LYS A 146 -0.45 14.39 16.65
C LYS A 146 -0.93 13.09 17.31
N GLU A 147 -2.17 13.06 17.79
CA GLU A 147 -2.81 11.89 18.40
C GLU A 147 -2.91 10.70 17.43
N ASN A 148 -3.19 10.95 16.15
CA ASN A 148 -3.31 9.89 15.14
C ASN A 148 -1.96 9.23 14.88
N ILE A 149 -0.90 10.02 14.71
CA ILE A 149 0.45 9.48 14.51
C ILE A 149 0.91 8.72 15.75
N LEU A 150 0.65 9.24 16.95
CA LEU A 150 1.00 8.55 18.20
C LEU A 150 0.29 7.19 18.29
N TRP A 151 -1.00 7.15 17.94
CA TRP A 151 -1.76 5.91 17.88
C TRP A 151 -1.16 4.92 16.87
N MET A 152 -0.84 5.39 15.66
CA MET A 152 -0.20 4.56 14.62
C MET A 152 1.16 3.99 15.07
N LEU A 153 1.99 4.80 15.72
CA LEU A 153 3.27 4.39 16.28
C LEU A 153 3.09 3.33 17.38
N LEU A 154 2.13 3.52 18.28
CA LEU A 154 1.83 2.55 19.33
C LEU A 154 1.46 1.18 18.75
N HIS A 155 0.58 1.15 17.74
CA HIS A 155 0.22 -0.08 17.04
C HIS A 155 1.40 -0.69 16.30
N CYS A 156 2.22 0.12 15.64
CA CYS A 156 3.43 -0.34 14.99
C CYS A 156 4.36 -1.08 15.96
N PHE A 157 4.67 -0.48 17.11
CA PHE A 157 5.52 -1.12 18.12
C PHE A 157 4.90 -2.40 18.70
N TYR A 158 3.58 -2.39 18.94
CA TYR A 158 2.87 -3.57 19.40
C TYR A 158 2.97 -4.72 18.40
N HIS A 159 2.71 -4.47 17.13
CA HIS A 159 2.76 -5.48 16.07
C HIS A 159 4.19 -5.92 15.74
N ALA A 160 5.16 -5.01 15.70
CA ALA A 160 6.58 -5.33 15.48
C ALA A 160 7.14 -6.29 16.56
N ARG A 161 6.62 -6.23 17.80
CA ARG A 161 6.99 -7.17 18.86
C ARG A 161 6.52 -8.60 18.58
N ILE A 162 5.38 -8.75 17.90
CA ILE A 162 4.68 -10.02 17.65
C ILE A 162 5.18 -10.67 16.36
N VAL A 163 5.34 -9.89 15.29
CA VAL A 163 5.80 -10.36 13.98
C VAL A 163 7.31 -10.59 14.03
N SER A 164 7.73 -11.86 13.95
CA SER A 164 9.15 -12.24 13.95
C SER A 164 9.67 -12.27 12.52
N TYR A 165 10.48 -11.29 12.14
CA TYR A 165 11.15 -11.17 10.84
C TYR A 165 12.61 -10.76 11.07
N GLU A 166 13.50 -11.05 10.10
CA GLU A 166 14.93 -10.68 10.20
C GLU A 166 15.11 -9.18 10.47
N ASN A 167 14.27 -8.33 9.85
CA ASN A 167 14.33 -6.87 10.00
C ASN A 167 13.69 -6.32 11.30
N THR A 168 13.00 -7.15 12.10
CA THR A 168 12.40 -6.75 13.39
C THR A 168 13.23 -7.20 14.60
N GLY A 169 14.44 -7.72 14.38
CA GLY A 169 15.40 -8.03 15.44
C GLY A 169 15.11 -9.29 16.25
N LYS A 170 14.15 -10.12 15.82
CA LYS A 170 13.96 -11.48 16.36
C LYS A 170 14.35 -12.50 15.30
N VAL A 171 15.62 -12.87 15.31
CA VAL A 171 16.06 -14.16 14.78
C VAL A 171 15.54 -15.23 15.75
N ARG A 172 14.83 -16.24 15.25
CA ARG A 172 14.53 -17.46 15.98
C ARG A 172 15.28 -18.61 15.33
#